data_AF-A0A973L2R1-F1
#
_entry.id   AF-A0A973L2R1-F1
#
_cell.length_a   1.000
_cell.length_b   1.000
_cell.length_c   1.000
_cell.angle_alpha   90.00
_cell.angle_beta   90.00
_cell.angle_gamma   90.00
#
_symmetry.space_group_name_H-M   'P 1'
#
loop_
_entity.id
_entity.type
_entity.pdbx_description
1 polymer ?
#
loop_
_entity_poly.entity_id
_entity_poly.type
_entity_poly.pdbx_seq_one_letter_code
_entity_poly.pdbx_strand_id
1 'polypeptide(L)' 'ATCCATALPVLLVGAGHYPYLLISSAGHGLDIHDAVTDDATLKILSVFGVLVVPTILAYQAWSWWAFRGRTGLRHPSYF' A
#
# COMPACT_ATOMS: atom_id res chain seq x y z
N ALA A 1 1.89 -3.82 16.95
CA ALA A 1 2.10 -5.28 16.82
C ALA A 1 1.26 -5.85 15.68
N THR A 2 -0.06 -5.63 15.66
CA THR A 2 -0.96 -6.17 14.63
C THR A 2 -0.70 -5.63 13.22
N CYS A 3 -0.44 -4.32 13.06
CA CYS A 3 -0.13 -3.72 11.75
C CYS A 3 1.12 -4.32 11.07
N CYS A 4 2.22 -4.48 11.81
CA CYS A 4 3.42 -5.13 11.30
C CYS A 4 3.15 -6.61 10.99
N ALA A 5 2.40 -7.31 11.87
CA ALA A 5 2.03 -8.70 11.65
C ALA A 5 1.19 -8.89 10.37
N THR A 6 0.33 -7.92 10.02
CA THR A 6 -0.43 -7.96 8.76
C THR A 6 0.39 -7.57 7.53
N ALA A 7 1.40 -6.69 7.67
CA ALA A 7 2.22 -6.26 6.54
C ALA A 7 3.31 -7.28 6.16
N LEU A 8 3.86 -8.00 7.14
CA LEU A 8 4.98 -8.94 6.97
C LEU A 8 4.75 -10.02 5.91
N PRO A 9 3.59 -10.71 5.84
CA PRO A 9 3.38 -11.77 4.84
C PRO A 9 3.50 -11.27 3.41
N VAL A 10 3.01 -10.07 3.12
CA VAL A 10 3.05 -9.47 1.78
C VAL A 10 4.50 -9.21 1.35
N LEU A 11 5.32 -8.66 2.25
CA LEU A 11 6.74 -8.40 1.98
C LEU A 11 7.53 -9.70 1.82
N LEU A 12 7.28 -10.70 2.68
CA LEU A 12 7.98 -11.99 2.62
C LEU A 12 7.64 -12.78 1.35
N VAL A 13 6.38 -12.79 0.92
CA VAL A 13 5.98 -13.42 -0.34
C VAL A 13 6.69 -12.72 -1.51
N GLY A 14 6.63 -11.40 -1.59
CA GLY A 14 7.30 -10.66 -2.67
C GLY A 14 8.82 -10.88 -2.71
N ALA A 15 9.48 -10.82 -1.55
CA ALA A 15 10.92 -11.06 -1.45
C ALA A 15 11.32 -12.51 -1.77
N GLY A 16 10.49 -13.48 -1.40
CA GLY A 16 10.75 -14.90 -1.65
C GLY A 16 10.58 -15.34 -3.10
N HIS A 17 9.78 -14.62 -3.88
CA HIS A 17 9.49 -14.97 -5.28
C HIS A 17 10.28 -14.12 -6.29
N TYR A 18 10.99 -13.07 -5.85
CA TYR A 18 11.84 -12.25 -6.71
C TYR A 18 12.86 -13.11 -7.50
N PRO A 19 12.99 -12.97 -8.84
CA PRO A 19 12.44 -11.90 -9.70
C PRO A 19 11.07 -12.21 -10.35
N TYR A 20 10.46 -13.35 -10.06
CA TYR A 20 9.18 -13.77 -10.64
C TYR A 20 7.99 -13.09 -9.94
N LEU A 21 7.07 -12.55 -10.73
CA LEU A 21 5.80 -12.01 -10.24
C LEU A 21 4.68 -13.06 -10.25
N LEU A 22 4.67 -13.92 -11.28
CA LEU A 22 3.74 -15.05 -11.39
C LEU A 22 4.50 -16.29 -11.84
N ILE A 23 4.63 -17.27 -10.94
CA ILE A 23 5.24 -18.56 -11.26
C ILE A 23 4.24 -19.47 -11.97
N SER A 24 4.70 -20.07 -13.07
CA SER A 24 3.97 -21.09 -13.82
C SER A 24 4.60 -22.45 -13.57
N SER A 25 3.76 -23.48 -13.38
CA SER A 25 4.22 -24.87 -13.21
C SER A 25 4.37 -25.64 -14.52
N ALA A 26 3.84 -25.11 -15.63
CA ALA A 26 3.75 -25.79 -16.93
C ALA A 26 4.36 -25.00 -18.09
N GLY A 27 5.04 -23.89 -17.82
CA GLY A 27 5.62 -23.03 -18.84
C GLY A 27 6.49 -21.92 -18.25
N HIS A 28 6.80 -20.91 -19.06
CA HIS A 28 7.55 -19.75 -18.59
C HIS A 28 6.69 -18.90 -17.65
N GLY A 29 7.22 -18.59 -16.46
CA GLY A 29 6.60 -17.66 -15.51
C GLY A 29 6.74 -16.21 -15.97
N LEU A 30 5.99 -15.31 -15.36
CA LEU A 30 6.06 -13.87 -15.63
C LEU A 30 7.09 -13.22 -14.70
N ASP A 31 8.17 -12.71 -15.30
CA ASP A 31 9.24 -12.00 -14.63
C ASP A 31 9.05 -10.47 -14.65
N ILE A 32 9.77 -9.77 -13.78
CA ILE A 32 9.73 -8.29 -13.69
C ILE A 32 10.09 -7.63 -15.04
N HIS A 33 11.02 -8.21 -15.79
CA HIS A 33 11.45 -7.66 -17.06
C HIS A 33 10.37 -7.74 -18.15
N ASP A 34 9.50 -8.75 -18.08
CA ASP A 34 8.38 -8.92 -19.03
C ASP A 34 7.14 -8.14 -18.60
N ALA A 35 6.97 -7.91 -17.30
CA ALA A 35 5.80 -7.25 -16.73
C ALA A 35 5.93 -5.72 -16.66
N VAL A 36 7.14 -5.18 -16.78
CA VAL A 36 7.37 -3.74 -16.69
C VAL A 36 6.87 -3.03 -17.95
N THR A 37 6.29 -1.85 -17.77
CA THR A 37 5.91 -0.94 -18.85
C THR A 37 7.14 -0.26 -19.47
N ASP A 38 7.00 0.32 -20.67
CA ASP A 38 8.06 1.12 -21.30
C ASP A 38 8.64 2.22 -20.39
N ASP A 39 9.93 2.52 -20.58
CA ASP A 39 10.71 3.45 -19.74
C ASP A 39 10.07 4.84 -19.63
N ALA A 40 9.55 5.37 -20.73
CA ALA A 40 8.89 6.67 -20.75
C ALA A 40 7.66 6.71 -19.82
N THR A 41 6.83 5.66 -19.86
CA THR A 41 5.63 5.54 -19.03
C THR A 41 6.01 5.30 -17.57
N LEU A 42 6.98 4.41 -17.32
CA LEU A 42 7.47 4.11 -15.97
C LEU A 42 8.03 5.38 -15.29
N LYS A 43 8.77 6.21 -16.03
CA LYS A 43 9.31 7.47 -15.53
C LYS A 43 8.22 8.47 -15.16
N ILE A 44 7.16 8.60 -15.96
CA ILE A 44 6.03 9.47 -15.63
C ILE A 44 5.30 8.97 -14.39
N LEU A 45 5.00 7.67 -14.33
CA LEU A 45 4.29 7.05 -13.21
C LEU A 45 5.10 7.12 -11.90
N SER A 46 6.43 6.97 -11.95
CA SER A 46 7.28 7.09 -10.77
C SER A 46 7.28 8.51 -10.21
N VAL A 47 7.41 9.55 -11.05
CA VAL A 47 7.31 10.95 -10.61
C VAL A 47 5.93 11.22 -10.00
N PHE A 48 4.87 10.74 -10.65
CA PHE A 48 3.51 10.86 -10.11
C PHE A 48 3.38 10.17 -8.75
N GLY A 49 3.88 8.94 -8.61
CA GLY A 49 3.86 8.19 -7.36
C GLY A 49 4.58 8.91 -6.22
N VAL A 50 5.77 9.46 -6.51
CA VAL A 50 6.57 10.21 -5.51
C VAL A 50 5.86 11.48 -5.03
N LEU A 51 4.99 12.10 -5.83
CA LEU A 51 4.23 13.29 -5.42
C LEU A 51 2.89 12.94 -4.77
N VAL A 52 2.16 11.98 -5.33
CA VAL A 52 0.79 11.67 -4.93
C VAL A 52 0.73 10.84 -3.65
N VAL A 53 1.61 9.84 -3.50
CA VAL A 53 1.66 9.00 -2.29
C VAL A 53 1.86 9.83 -1.01
N PRO A 54 2.87 10.73 -0.90
CA PRO A 54 3.02 11.52 0.32
C PRO A 54 1.88 12.51 0.53
N THR A 55 1.30 13.06 -0.55
CA THR A 55 0.13 13.94 -0.45
C THR A 55 -1.06 13.22 0.18
N ILE A 56 -1.34 11.98 -0.24
CA ILE A 56 -2.40 11.15 0.33
C ILE A 56 -2.11 10.86 1.81
N LEU A 57 -0.88 10.47 2.15
CA LEU A 57 -0.50 10.18 3.54
C LEU A 57 -0.62 11.41 4.44
N ALA A 58 -0.24 12.60 3.95
CA ALA A 58 -0.39 13.86 4.68
C ALA A 58 -1.87 14.16 4.98
N TYR A 59 -2.74 13.99 3.99
CA TYR A 59 -4.18 14.17 4.18
C TYR A 59 -4.77 13.15 5.16
N GLN A 60 -4.35 11.88 5.07
CA GLN A 60 -4.79 10.83 5.99
C GLN A 60 -4.35 11.12 7.43
N ALA A 61 -3.12 11.58 7.62
CA ALA A 61 -2.59 11.98 8.93
C ALA A 61 -3.32 13.21 9.49
N TRP A 62 -3.57 14.22 8.65
CA TRP A 62 -4.34 15.41 9.02
C TRP A 62 -5.76 15.06 9.45
N SER A 63 -6.44 14.23 8.66
CA SER A 63 -7.81 13.78 8.95
C SER A 63 -7.87 13.00 10.26
N TRP A 64 -6.92 12.08 10.49
CA TRP A 64 -6.81 11.40 11.77
C TRP A 64 -6.60 12.39 12.93
N TRP A 65 -5.74 13.39 12.75
CA TRP A 65 -5.51 14.42 13.77
C TRP A 65 -6.73 15.31 14.01
N ALA A 66 -7.50 15.64 12.98
CA ALA A 66 -8.73 16.42 13.11
C ALA A 66 -9.82 15.66 13.89
N PHE A 67 -9.92 14.34 13.68
CA PHE A 67 -10.97 13.50 14.26
C PHE A 67 -10.55 12.65 15.47
N ARG A 68 -9.31 12.78 15.96
CA ARG A 68 -8.81 12.04 17.13
C ARG A 68 -9.51 12.38 18.47
N GLY A 69 -10.54 13.21 18.45
CA GLY A 69 -11.33 13.55 19.62
C GLY A 69 -11.90 12.29 20.28
N ARG A 70 -11.87 12.25 21.62
CA ARG A 70 -12.47 11.14 22.37
C ARG A 70 -13.98 11.16 22.14
N THR A 71 -14.56 10.05 21.73
CA THR A 71 -16.02 9.86 21.76
C THR A 71 -16.46 9.89 23.22
N GLY A 72 -17.01 11.02 23.67
CA GLY A 72 -17.50 11.17 25.03
C GLY A 72 -18.69 10.25 25.28
N LEU A 73 -18.68 9.53 26.40
CA LEU A 73 -19.85 8.86 26.95
C LEU A 73 -20.84 9.90 27.51
N ARG A 74 -21.35 10.79 26.66
CA ARG A 74 -22.62 11.44 26.97
C ARG A 74 -23.69 10.46 26.54
N HIS A 75 -24.03 9.55 27.44
CA HIS A 75 -25.32 8.86 27.38
C HIS A 75 -26.36 9.98 27.41
N PRO A 76 -27.11 10.23 26.33
CA PRO A 76 -28.18 11.19 26.42
C PRO A 76 -29.26 10.49 27.23
N SER A 77 -29.47 10.93 28.47
CA SER A 77 -30.60 10.49 29.29
C SER A 77 -31.86 11.08 28.68
N TYR A 78 -32.38 10.40 27.66
CA TYR A 78 -33.79 10.46 27.36
C TYR A 78 -34.45 9.49 28.33
N PHE A 79 -35.19 10.06 29.28
CA PHE A 79 -35.96 9.43 30.35
C PHE A 79 -35.18 9.09 31.64
#